data_AF-A0AAV9KP41-F1
#
_entry.id   AF-A0AAV9KP41-F1
#
_cell.length_a   1.000
_cell.length_b   1.000
_cell.length_c   1.000
_cell.angle_alpha   90.00
_cell.angle_beta   90.00
_cell.angle_gamma   90.00
#
_symmetry.space_group_name_H-M   'P 1'
#
loop_
_entity.id
_entity.type
_entity.pdbx_description
1 polymer ?
#
loop_
_entity_poly.entity_id
_entity_poly.type
_entity_poly.pdbx_seq_one_letter_code
_entity_poly.pdbx_strand_id
1 'polypeptide(L)'
;MIYSISYQKHYGNRCIMCRAEAHQLYARKPIFDALGVQLFAVLHEHIESEVTDFWPRYWGGVVLFDRNMEFYKTLGGGNLLKDKFISGFLLNPRAISNYRRAKAMGVDQNFRGEGETKGGLFIVGKGKSGIAYQFIERNFGDWAPLAEVIEICRRLQNPQESQ
;
A
#
# COMPACT_ATOMS: atom_id res chain seq x y z
N MET A 1 7.71 -9.12 4.61
CA MET A 1 7.44 -7.86 3.90
C MET A 1 6.35 -7.12 4.64
N ILE A 2 6.62 -5.90 5.09
CA ILE A 2 5.62 -5.09 5.77
C ILE A 2 5.05 -4.14 4.73
N TYR A 3 4.04 -4.62 4.03
CA TYR A 3 3.29 -3.78 3.11
C TYR A 3 2.39 -2.84 3.92
N SER A 4 2.17 -1.64 3.40
CA SER A 4 1.27 -0.68 4.02
C SER A 4 0.12 -0.42 3.08
N ILE A 5 -1.05 -0.22 3.66
CA ILE A 5 -2.25 0.04 2.91
C ILE A 5 -2.75 1.35 3.44
N SER A 6 -2.40 2.46 2.78
CA SER A 6 -3.11 3.70 3.05
C SER A 6 -4.59 3.48 2.73
N TYR A 7 -5.46 3.48 3.72
CA TYR A 7 -6.89 3.67 3.48
C TYR A 7 -7.14 5.17 3.36
N GLN A 8 -7.94 5.63 2.39
CA GLN A 8 -8.17 7.06 2.12
C GLN A 8 -9.68 7.39 2.07
N LYS A 9 -10.11 8.58 2.58
CA LYS A 9 -11.45 9.21 2.35
C LYS A 9 -11.41 10.39 1.43
N HIS A 10 -12.62 10.73 0.96
CA HIS A 10 -13.05 11.99 0.38
C HIS A 10 -12.13 12.40 -0.76
N TYR A 11 -12.42 12.10 -2.02
CA TYR A 11 -13.69 12.21 -2.74
C TYR A 11 -13.92 10.93 -3.53
N GLY A 12 -15.11 10.32 -3.53
CA GLY A 12 -15.58 9.49 -4.64
C GLY A 12 -14.98 8.11 -4.86
N ASN A 13 -13.65 8.07 -4.83
CA ASN A 13 -12.89 7.61 -5.98
C ASN A 13 -11.48 7.16 -5.56
N ARG A 14 -11.08 7.25 -4.28
CA ARG A 14 -9.66 7.02 -3.90
C ARG A 14 -9.39 5.79 -3.04
N CYS A 15 -10.32 5.36 -2.18
CA CYS A 15 -10.19 4.06 -1.53
C CYS A 15 -10.14 2.91 -2.56
N ILE A 16 -10.74 3.09 -3.73
CA ILE A 16 -10.64 2.13 -4.83
C ILE A 16 -9.19 1.88 -5.26
N MET A 17 -8.32 2.90 -5.23
CA MET A 17 -6.91 2.75 -5.64
C MET A 17 -6.15 1.91 -4.62
N CYS A 18 -6.43 2.13 -3.33
CA CYS A 18 -5.84 1.38 -2.23
C CYS A 18 -6.35 -0.07 -2.19
N ARG A 19 -7.66 -0.27 -2.35
CA ARG A 19 -8.30 -1.59 -2.45
C ARG A 19 -7.79 -2.37 -3.67
N ALA A 20 -7.63 -1.69 -4.80
CA ALA A 20 -7.11 -2.29 -6.03
C ALA A 20 -5.65 -2.74 -5.86
N GLU A 21 -4.79 -1.91 -5.27
CA GLU A 21 -3.40 -2.28 -4.99
C GLU A 21 -3.33 -3.47 -4.03
N ALA A 22 -4.04 -3.39 -2.90
CA ALA A 22 -4.12 -4.44 -1.91
C ALA A 22 -4.56 -5.77 -2.52
N HIS A 23 -5.63 -5.73 -3.32
CA HIS A 23 -6.16 -6.91 -4.00
C HIS A 23 -5.15 -7.45 -5.02
N GLN A 24 -4.51 -6.59 -5.81
CA GLN A 24 -3.50 -7.00 -6.78
C GLN A 24 -2.33 -7.70 -6.09
N LEU A 25 -1.81 -7.12 -5.01
CA LEU A 25 -0.68 -7.65 -4.27
C LEU A 25 -1.04 -8.96 -3.56
N TYR A 26 -2.17 -8.98 -2.84
CA TYR A 26 -2.60 -10.14 -2.07
C TYR A 26 -3.03 -11.31 -2.97
N ALA A 27 -3.56 -11.05 -4.17
CA ALA A 27 -3.81 -12.09 -5.16
C ALA A 27 -2.54 -12.84 -5.60
N ARG A 28 -1.33 -12.28 -5.35
CA ARG A 28 -0.04 -12.95 -5.57
C ARG A 28 0.57 -13.53 -4.30
N LYS A 29 -0.19 -13.61 -3.19
CA LYS A 29 0.25 -14.21 -1.94
C LYS A 29 0.95 -15.58 -2.11
N PRO A 30 0.50 -16.50 -2.98
CA PRO A 30 1.21 -17.78 -3.17
C PRO A 30 2.68 -17.62 -3.59
N ILE A 31 3.01 -16.57 -4.37
CA ILE A 31 4.39 -16.27 -4.77
C ILE A 31 5.18 -15.81 -3.54
N PHE A 32 4.63 -14.90 -2.75
CA PHE A 32 5.29 -14.41 -1.53
C PHE A 32 5.46 -15.52 -0.48
N ASP A 33 4.47 -16.38 -0.32
CA ASP A 33 4.55 -17.54 0.58
C ASP A 33 5.67 -18.50 0.16
N ALA A 34 5.82 -18.79 -1.14
CA ALA A 34 6.91 -19.62 -1.67
C ALA A 34 8.31 -18.99 -1.44
N LEU A 35 8.38 -17.66 -1.40
CA LEU A 35 9.60 -16.91 -1.04
C LEU A 35 9.83 -16.82 0.48
N GLY A 36 8.93 -17.38 1.30
CA GLY A 36 8.98 -17.26 2.76
C GLY A 36 8.71 -15.84 3.26
N VAL A 37 7.97 -15.04 2.47
CA VAL A 37 7.66 -13.64 2.74
C VAL A 37 6.25 -13.52 3.30
N GLN A 38 6.14 -13.07 4.54
CA GLN A 38 4.86 -12.69 5.13
C GLN A 38 4.40 -11.32 4.63
N LEU A 39 3.09 -11.16 4.44
CA LEU A 39 2.44 -9.91 4.04
C LEU A 39 1.61 -9.36 5.18
N PHE A 40 1.78 -8.08 5.47
CA PHE A 40 0.98 -7.31 6.43
C PHE A 40 0.30 -6.15 5.71
N ALA A 41 -0.90 -5.78 6.15
CA ALA A 41 -1.52 -4.51 5.82
C ALA A 41 -1.36 -3.59 7.03
N VAL A 42 -1.04 -2.31 6.81
CA VAL A 42 -0.97 -1.31 7.89
C VAL A 42 -1.97 -0.22 7.58
N LEU A 43 -2.81 0.14 8.54
CA LEU A 43 -3.84 1.19 8.46
C LEU A 43 -3.43 2.37 9.32
N HIS A 44 -3.57 3.60 8.83
CA HIS A 44 -3.52 4.80 9.70
C HIS A 44 -4.87 5.17 10.33
N GLU A 45 -5.97 4.60 9.84
CA GLU A 45 -7.32 4.90 10.29
C GLU A 45 -8.07 3.61 10.61
N HIS A 46 -8.72 3.60 11.77
CA HIS A 46 -9.56 2.48 12.20
C HIS A 46 -11.03 2.88 12.12
N ILE A 47 -11.63 2.64 10.96
CA ILE A 47 -13.07 2.79 10.73
C ILE A 47 -13.64 1.39 10.54
N GLU A 48 -14.37 0.90 11.53
CA GLU A 48 -14.83 -0.50 11.60
C GLU A 48 -15.53 -0.98 10.32
N SER A 49 -16.42 -0.15 9.75
CA SER A 49 -17.11 -0.48 8.49
C SER A 49 -16.13 -0.64 7.32
N GLU A 50 -15.09 0.18 7.25
CA GLU A 50 -14.09 0.12 6.17
C GLU A 50 -13.14 -1.06 6.34
N VAL A 51 -12.80 -1.40 7.59
CA VAL A 51 -12.01 -2.59 7.87
C VAL A 51 -12.80 -3.84 7.49
N THR A 52 -14.08 -3.90 7.85
CA THR A 52 -14.97 -5.03 7.52
C THR A 52 -15.18 -5.18 6.01
N ASP A 53 -15.37 -4.08 5.29
CA ASP A 53 -15.51 -4.12 3.82
C ASP A 53 -14.21 -4.54 3.12
N PHE A 54 -13.07 -4.19 3.71
CA PHE A 54 -11.77 -4.49 3.15
C PHE A 54 -11.28 -5.90 3.44
N TRP A 55 -11.42 -6.33 4.69
CA TRP A 55 -10.94 -7.61 5.20
C TRP A 55 -12.16 -8.49 5.50
N PRO A 56 -12.30 -9.67 4.87
CA PRO A 56 -11.26 -10.40 4.13
C PRO A 56 -11.26 -10.18 2.60
N ARG A 57 -12.14 -9.34 2.06
CA ARG A 57 -12.44 -9.30 0.61
C ARG A 57 -11.27 -8.92 -0.30
N TYR A 58 -10.51 -7.90 0.07
CA TYR A 58 -9.37 -7.38 -0.72
C TYR A 58 -8.02 -7.77 -0.11
N TRP A 59 -8.03 -8.21 1.16
CA TRP A 59 -6.87 -8.67 1.89
C TRP A 59 -7.30 -9.76 2.86
N GLY A 60 -6.70 -10.94 2.78
CA GLY A 60 -6.96 -12.04 3.72
C GLY A 60 -5.90 -12.18 4.82
N GLY A 61 -4.90 -11.29 4.85
CA GLY A 61 -3.74 -11.39 5.75
C GLY A 61 -3.92 -10.63 7.05
N VAL A 62 -2.83 -10.50 7.81
CA VAL A 62 -2.78 -9.68 9.02
C VAL A 62 -2.98 -8.21 8.65
N VAL A 63 -3.81 -7.52 9.42
CA VAL A 63 -4.04 -6.08 9.35
C VAL A 63 -3.60 -5.46 10.67
N LEU A 64 -2.75 -4.44 10.58
CA LEU A 64 -2.18 -3.71 11.72
C LEU A 64 -2.73 -2.29 11.70
N PHE A 65 -3.01 -1.73 12.88
CA PHE A 65 -3.42 -0.34 13.02
C PHE A 65 -2.26 0.49 13.57
N ASP A 66 -1.74 1.39 12.76
CA ASP A 66 -0.71 2.36 13.11
C ASP A 66 -1.33 3.60 13.76
N ARG A 67 -1.71 3.43 15.03
CA ARG A 67 -2.42 4.44 15.81
C ARG A 67 -1.72 5.81 15.86
N ASN A 68 -0.38 5.81 15.85
CA ASN A 68 0.43 7.02 15.98
C ASN A 68 0.95 7.53 14.62
N MET A 69 0.59 6.84 13.53
CA MET A 69 1.04 7.09 12.17
C MET A 69 2.58 7.02 12.01
N GLU A 70 3.29 6.29 12.87
CA GLU A 70 4.76 6.22 12.85
C GLU A 70 5.28 5.49 11.61
N PHE A 71 4.55 4.50 11.11
CA PHE A 71 4.84 3.86 9.84
C PHE A 71 4.78 4.89 8.70
N TYR A 72 3.71 5.67 8.65
CA TYR A 72 3.48 6.67 7.60
C TYR A 72 4.45 7.85 7.70
N LYS A 73 4.80 8.28 8.91
CA LYS A 73 5.87 9.26 9.13
C LYS A 73 7.21 8.72 8.65
N THR A 74 7.52 7.44 8.92
CA THR A 74 8.77 6.82 8.46
C THR A 74 8.86 6.80 6.94
N LEU A 75 7.74 6.59 6.22
CA LEU A 75 7.69 6.72 4.77
C LEU A 75 8.10 8.13 4.29
N GLY A 76 7.74 9.17 5.03
CA GLY A 76 8.05 10.57 4.72
C GLY A 76 9.26 11.15 5.45
N GLY A 77 10.17 10.32 5.97
CA GLY A 77 11.38 10.80 6.66
C GLY A 77 11.09 11.55 7.96
N GLY A 78 10.08 11.09 8.71
CA GLY A 78 9.63 11.66 9.99
C GLY A 78 8.38 12.54 9.87
N ASN A 79 7.92 12.83 8.66
CA ASN A 79 6.73 13.64 8.42
C ASN A 79 5.67 12.87 7.63
N LEU A 80 4.40 13.22 7.82
CA LEU A 80 3.33 12.67 7.00
C LEU A 80 3.41 13.29 5.60
N LEU A 81 3.45 12.43 4.58
CA LEU A 81 3.35 12.87 3.20
C LEU A 81 1.88 13.12 2.88
N LYS A 82 1.49 14.38 2.76
CA LYS A 82 0.12 14.77 2.44
C LYS A 82 0.06 15.60 1.17
N ASP A 83 -1.02 15.44 0.42
CA ASP A 83 -1.36 16.34 -0.68
C ASP A 83 -2.83 16.76 -0.57
N LYS A 84 -3.10 18.02 -0.89
CA LYS A 84 -4.49 18.51 -0.96
C LYS A 84 -5.20 17.84 -2.14
N PHE A 85 -6.50 17.61 -2.00
CA PHE A 85 -7.28 16.97 -3.07
C PHE A 85 -7.18 17.69 -4.42
N ILE A 86 -7.32 19.01 -4.44
CA ILE A 86 -7.35 19.77 -5.69
C ILE A 86 -6.02 19.64 -6.43
N SER A 87 -4.91 19.93 -5.75
CA SER A 87 -3.57 19.90 -6.36
C SER A 87 -3.07 18.48 -6.59
N GLY A 88 -3.30 17.57 -5.65
CA GLY A 88 -2.78 16.20 -5.71
C GLY A 88 -3.60 15.26 -6.58
N PHE A 89 -4.89 15.54 -6.82
CA PHE A 89 -5.79 14.68 -7.59
C PHE A 89 -6.40 15.39 -8.81
N LEU A 90 -7.23 16.43 -8.61
CA LEU A 90 -7.99 17.04 -9.72
C LEU A 90 -7.09 17.66 -10.79
N LEU A 91 -5.97 18.27 -10.38
CA LEU A 91 -5.01 18.89 -11.29
C LEU A 91 -3.84 17.97 -11.64
N ASN A 92 -3.84 16.72 -11.14
CA ASN A 92 -2.74 15.79 -11.36
C ASN A 92 -3.15 14.70 -12.37
N PRO A 93 -2.65 14.77 -13.63
CA PRO A 93 -3.02 13.79 -14.66
C PRO A 93 -2.59 12.36 -14.31
N ARG A 94 -1.51 12.19 -13.53
CA ARG A 94 -1.07 10.86 -13.07
C ARG A 94 -2.06 10.27 -12.08
N ALA A 95 -2.50 11.04 -11.08
CA ALA A 95 -3.49 10.60 -10.12
C ALA A 95 -4.84 10.23 -10.78
N ILE A 96 -5.26 11.00 -11.79
CA ILE A 96 -6.46 10.69 -12.59
C ILE A 96 -6.28 9.38 -13.35
N SER A 97 -5.11 9.15 -13.95
CA SER A 97 -4.79 7.89 -14.64
C SER A 97 -4.80 6.69 -13.68
N ASN A 98 -4.19 6.84 -12.51
CA ASN A 98 -4.20 5.83 -11.45
C ASN A 98 -5.62 5.48 -11.00
N TYR A 99 -6.49 6.48 -10.85
CA TYR A 99 -7.89 6.25 -10.54
C TYR A 99 -8.61 5.45 -11.63
N ARG A 100 -8.44 5.82 -12.91
CA ARG A 100 -9.06 5.10 -14.03
C ARG A 100 -8.61 3.64 -14.06
N ARG A 101 -7.32 3.40 -13.83
CA ARG A 101 -6.72 2.06 -13.73
C ARG A 101 -7.33 1.23 -12.60
N ALA A 102 -7.48 1.83 -11.41
CA ALA A 102 -8.14 1.17 -10.29
C ALA A 102 -9.63 0.88 -10.57
N LYS A 103 -10.34 1.83 -11.19
CA LYS A 103 -11.75 1.67 -11.56
C LYS A 103 -11.99 0.53 -12.54
N ALA A 104 -11.08 0.34 -13.49
CA ALA A 104 -11.14 -0.77 -14.44
C ALA A 104 -11.04 -2.16 -13.76
N MET A 105 -10.57 -2.25 -12.52
CA MET A 105 -10.50 -3.50 -11.76
C MET A 105 -11.83 -3.89 -11.08
N GLY A 106 -12.89 -3.08 -11.21
CA GLY A 106 -14.22 -3.41 -10.67
C GLY A 106 -14.30 -3.44 -9.14
N VAL A 107 -13.39 -2.75 -8.45
CA VAL A 107 -13.32 -2.69 -6.99
C VAL A 107 -14.31 -1.69 -6.43
N ASP A 108 -14.91 -1.99 -5.28
CA ASP A 108 -15.94 -1.14 -4.68
C ASP A 108 -15.38 0.21 -4.22
N GLN A 109 -16.14 1.27 -4.47
CA GLN A 109 -15.83 2.63 -4.02
C GLN A 109 -16.49 2.90 -2.66
N ASN A 110 -15.76 3.55 -1.76
CA ASN A 110 -16.34 4.15 -0.55
C ASN A 110 -15.92 5.61 -0.42
N PHE A 111 -16.49 6.26 0.59
CA PHE A 111 -16.30 7.66 0.89
C PHE A 111 -15.96 7.89 2.38
N ARG A 112 -15.20 6.99 3.08
CA ARG A 112 -14.82 7.09 4.54
C ARG A 112 -13.28 7.09 4.86
N GLY A 113 -12.80 7.72 5.99
CA GLY A 113 -11.38 8.14 6.36
C GLY A 113 -10.91 9.67 6.30
N GLU A 114 -9.63 9.96 6.00
CA GLU A 114 -9.04 11.33 5.84
C GLU A 114 -8.61 11.64 4.40
N GLY A 115 -7.80 10.75 3.81
CA GLY A 115 -7.42 10.67 2.39
C GLY A 115 -6.61 11.81 1.78
N GLU A 116 -5.84 12.52 2.59
CA GLU A 116 -4.73 13.36 2.11
C GLU A 116 -3.38 12.66 2.30
N THR A 117 -3.31 11.72 3.24
CA THR A 117 -2.09 10.99 3.58
C THR A 117 -1.74 9.93 2.51
N LYS A 118 -0.51 10.04 2.00
CA LYS A 118 0.10 9.13 1.04
C LYS A 118 0.76 7.94 1.74
N GLY A 119 0.74 6.79 1.08
CA GLY A 119 1.23 5.51 1.57
C GLY A 119 2.55 5.09 0.95
N GLY A 120 2.78 3.79 1.01
CA GLY A 120 3.99 3.18 0.50
C GLY A 120 4.08 1.70 0.84
N LEU A 121 5.28 1.15 0.70
CA LEU A 121 5.57 -0.26 0.95
C LEU A 121 6.97 -0.38 1.52
N PHE A 122 7.14 -1.19 2.57
CA PHE A 122 8.45 -1.62 3.03
C PHE A 122 8.65 -3.13 2.81
N ILE A 123 9.82 -3.50 2.31
CA ILE A 123 10.32 -4.87 2.42
C ILE A 123 11.37 -4.87 3.50
N VAL A 124 11.10 -5.59 4.57
CA VAL A 124 12.00 -5.74 5.72
C VAL A 124 12.68 -7.11 5.61
N GLY A 125 14.00 -7.11 5.67
CA GLY A 125 14.82 -8.32 5.66
C GLY A 125 14.69 -9.14 6.95
N LYS A 126 15.20 -10.38 6.93
CA LYS A 126 15.17 -11.25 8.11
C LYS A 126 16.12 -10.74 9.20
N GLY A 127 15.77 -10.99 10.46
CA GLY A 127 16.62 -10.64 11.60
C GLY A 127 16.91 -9.13 11.69
N LYS A 128 18.18 -8.76 11.76
CA LYS A 128 18.63 -7.36 11.91
C LYS A 128 19.04 -6.70 10.59
N SER A 129 18.65 -7.26 9.44
CA SER A 129 19.01 -6.72 8.12
C SER A 129 18.32 -5.40 7.77
N GLY A 130 17.28 -5.01 8.51
CA GLY A 130 16.60 -3.72 8.32
C GLY A 130 15.72 -3.68 7.06
N ILE A 131 15.55 -2.47 6.51
CA ILE A 131 14.72 -2.21 5.33
C ILE A 131 15.55 -2.53 4.07
N ALA A 132 15.08 -3.50 3.29
CA ALA A 132 15.67 -3.90 2.02
C ALA A 132 15.12 -3.10 0.82
N TYR A 133 13.88 -2.63 0.93
CA TYR A 133 13.24 -1.80 -0.10
C TYR A 133 12.16 -0.91 0.50
N GLN A 134 12.05 0.28 -0.06
CA GLN A 134 11.03 1.26 0.27
C GLN A 134 10.44 1.81 -1.02
N PHE A 135 9.12 1.75 -1.12
CA PHE A 135 8.35 2.49 -2.10
C PHE A 135 7.53 3.57 -1.38
N ILE A 136 7.53 4.77 -1.95
CA ILE A 136 6.78 5.93 -1.43
C ILE A 136 5.80 6.37 -2.51
N GLU A 137 4.52 6.44 -2.18
CA GLU A 137 3.47 6.97 -3.05
C GLU A 137 3.74 8.47 -3.29
N ARG A 138 4.17 8.83 -4.50
CA ARG A 138 4.49 10.21 -4.86
C ARG A 138 3.24 10.98 -5.26
N ASN A 139 2.41 10.37 -6.11
CA ASN A 139 1.09 10.83 -6.53
C ASN A 139 0.03 9.88 -6.00
N PHE A 140 -1.18 10.37 -5.78
CA PHE A 140 -2.28 9.51 -5.36
C PHE A 140 -2.48 8.32 -6.33
N GLY A 141 -2.55 7.12 -5.75
CA GLY A 141 -2.70 5.85 -6.46
C GLY A 141 -1.46 5.34 -7.17
N ASP A 142 -0.28 5.91 -6.89
CA ASP A 142 0.98 5.28 -7.30
C ASP A 142 1.14 3.97 -6.53
N TRP A 143 1.34 2.86 -7.24
CA TRP A 143 1.52 1.54 -6.64
C TRP A 143 2.95 1.08 -6.77
N ALA A 144 3.40 0.32 -5.78
CA ALA A 144 4.72 -0.31 -5.87
C ALA A 144 4.76 -1.26 -7.08
N PRO A 145 5.76 -1.17 -7.97
CA PRO A 145 5.84 -2.05 -9.12
C PRO A 145 5.96 -3.51 -8.68
N LEU A 146 4.93 -4.31 -8.93
CA LEU A 146 4.84 -5.69 -8.41
C LEU A 146 6.04 -6.56 -8.83
N ALA A 147 6.52 -6.41 -10.06
CA ALA A 147 7.69 -7.13 -10.56
C ALA A 147 8.97 -6.79 -9.76
N GLU A 148 9.16 -5.51 -9.42
CA GLU A 148 10.28 -5.05 -8.59
C GLU A 148 10.16 -5.60 -7.16
N VAL A 149 8.97 -5.53 -6.57
CA VAL A 149 8.69 -6.06 -5.23
C VAL A 149 8.99 -7.56 -5.15
N ILE A 150 8.55 -8.35 -6.13
CA ILE A 150 8.82 -9.79 -6.19
C ILE A 150 10.32 -10.07 -6.36
N GLU A 151 11.00 -9.30 -7.21
CA GLU A 151 12.43 -9.47 -7.46
C GLU A 151 13.28 -9.17 -6.22
N ILE A 152 12.97 -8.09 -5.48
CA ILE A 152 13.63 -7.83 -4.19
C ILE A 152 13.38 -8.98 -3.20
N CYS A 153 12.14 -9.47 -3.10
CA CYS A 153 11.81 -10.60 -2.25
C CYS A 153 12.61 -11.87 -2.61
N ARG A 154 12.81 -12.14 -3.91
CA ARG A 154 13.63 -13.26 -4.39
C ARG A 154 15.10 -13.11 -3.97
N ARG A 155 15.69 -11.93 -4.15
CA ARG A 155 17.08 -11.66 -3.74
C ARG A 155 17.30 -11.82 -2.24
N LEU A 156 16.29 -11.47 -1.43
CA LEU A 156 16.34 -11.69 0.02
C LEU A 156 16.26 -13.17 0.42
N GLN A 157 15.66 -14.02 -0.41
CA GLN A 157 15.64 -15.46 -0.17
C GLN A 157 17.00 -16.11 -0.48
N ASN A 158 17.69 -15.65 -1.53
CA ASN A 158 18.98 -16.17 -1.99
C ASN A 158 20.08 -15.09 -2.00
N PRO A 159 20.66 -14.72 -0.83
CA PRO A 159 21.66 -13.64 -0.75
C PRO A 159 22.97 -13.89 -1.53
N GLN A 160 23.20 -15.12 -2.01
CA GLN A 160 24.44 -15.53 -2.67
C GLN A 160 24.49 -15.25 -4.18
N GLU A 161 23.38 -14.90 -4.84
CA GLU A 161 23.35 -14.54 -6.28
C GLU A 161 23.68 -13.06 -6.55
N SER A 162 23.99 -12.29 -5.51
CA SER A 162 24.26 -10.84 -5.59
C SER A 162 25.75 -10.47 -5.61
N GLN A 163 26.64 -11.38 -6.02
CA GLN A 163 28.07 -11.12 -6.25
C GLN A 163 28.44 -11.27 -7.72
#